data_AF-A0A8T4J4U6-F1
#
_entry.id   AF-A0A8T4J4U6-F1
#
_cell.length_a   1.000
_cell.length_b   1.000
_cell.length_c   1.000
_cell.angle_alpha   90.00
_cell.angle_beta   90.00
_cell.angle_gamma   90.00
#
_symmetry.space_group_name_H-M   'P 1'
#
loop_
_entity.id
_entity.type
_entity.pdbx_description
1 polymer ?
#
loop_
_entity_poly.entity_id
_entity_poly.type
_entity_poly.pdbx_seq_one_letter_code
_entity_poly.pdbx_strand_id
1 'polypeptide(L)'
;MNLETVIEKHALKNAIDHDGKANAKAVFPKVISEFPEVKNQVKEVMQKIELILKNVNKLGDGDQKIKLLKIDPSMLEKRKPEIKELKLENVQGKVVMRYAPNPNAGMHIGNARAALLNDFFVKKYGGKFILRYDDTDPKNENKKPNKQAYKQIENDLNWLGVEISEIQYASKRLGKYYTIFEELIKKSKAYICTCESEEWKDLRRTGAACTCRSNSIYENKRKWNMMLFGDFKQGTAVARLKTDMKFRDPAQRDWVCFRIVNKPNHPITKNKHTVWPLLDFASAVDDHDFGVTHILRGQDLVISERRQNWLYSYLHWNYPLVITYGHMGVEGAGTFSKSLMSKGITKKKYSGWNDPQLPMITSYARRGFHPESIKKMIIEIGLTGGKINISEDMLSSYNKKIIDHDAKRYFFVKNHQRHLMKDVNQEITVPNHPTNPTLGERKINVKGKVYISKDDVQFLKKTVDCRLIDFANVKLVKKGELKLSTRQEIKKEMQKIQWVSSGEKCEVINKEKVVKGLVEESVLKEKIGTVMQFVRYGFVRLDKKKPLTFVFAHK
;
A
#
# COMPACT_ATOMS: atom_id res chain seq x y z
N MET A 1 -39.00 15.22 12.74
CA MET A 1 -38.41 16.51 12.29
C MET A 1 -39.24 17.03 11.13
N ASN A 2 -39.46 18.35 11.03
CA ASN A 2 -40.09 18.92 9.83
C ASN A 2 -39.07 18.97 8.67
N LEU A 3 -39.57 19.16 7.44
CA LEU A 3 -38.74 19.16 6.22
C LEU A 3 -37.57 20.14 6.29
N GLU A 4 -37.78 21.34 6.85
CA GLU A 4 -36.75 22.37 6.97
C GLU A 4 -35.63 21.96 7.93
N THR A 5 -35.97 21.32 9.05
CA THR A 5 -34.99 20.78 10.00
C THR A 5 -34.16 19.66 9.37
N VAL A 6 -34.78 18.80 8.54
CA VAL A 6 -34.06 17.72 7.82
C VAL A 6 -33.12 18.30 6.77
N ILE A 7 -33.56 19.31 6.00
CA ILE A 7 -32.72 20.04 5.04
C ILE A 7 -31.56 20.71 5.77
N GLU A 8 -31.83 21.42 6.87
CA GLU A 8 -30.80 22.13 7.64
C GLU A 8 -29.79 21.16 8.26
N LYS A 9 -30.25 20.03 8.80
CA LYS A 9 -29.39 18.95 9.32
C LYS A 9 -28.40 18.45 8.26
N HIS A 10 -28.87 18.11 7.06
CA HIS A 10 -28.00 17.62 5.99
C HIS A 10 -27.14 18.72 5.37
N ALA A 11 -27.63 19.96 5.31
CA ALA A 11 -26.85 21.11 4.87
C ALA A 11 -25.68 21.40 5.82
N LEU A 12 -25.93 21.46 7.13
CA LEU A 12 -24.88 21.64 8.14
C LEU A 12 -23.84 20.51 8.10
N LYS A 13 -24.28 19.26 7.99
CA LYS A 13 -23.37 18.11 7.87
C LYS A 13 -22.51 18.19 6.61
N ASN A 14 -23.12 18.53 5.47
CA ASN A 14 -22.39 18.70 4.22
C ASN A 14 -21.40 19.87 4.26
N ALA A 15 -21.78 21.00 4.86
CA ALA A 15 -20.87 22.13 5.05
C ALA A 15 -19.66 21.76 5.93
N ILE A 16 -19.88 21.05 7.05
CA ILE A 16 -18.81 20.59 7.94
C ILE A 16 -17.84 19.63 7.24
N ASP A 17 -18.34 18.78 6.35
CA ASP A 17 -17.53 17.81 5.59
C ASP A 17 -16.80 18.46 4.39
N HIS A 18 -17.16 19.69 4.02
CA HIS A 18 -16.65 20.41 2.84
C HIS A 18 -16.26 21.86 3.15
N ASP A 19 -15.41 22.05 4.17
CA ASP A 19 -14.76 23.33 4.50
C ASP A 19 -15.73 24.52 4.59
N GLY A 20 -16.87 24.31 5.25
CA GLY A 20 -17.87 25.32 5.52
C GLY A 20 -18.87 25.56 4.39
N LYS A 21 -18.82 24.79 3.29
CA LYS A 21 -19.69 24.98 2.11
C LYS A 21 -20.56 23.77 1.80
N ALA A 22 -21.87 23.94 1.96
CA ALA A 22 -22.88 22.96 1.55
C ALA A 22 -23.28 23.12 0.08
N ASN A 23 -23.61 21.99 -0.57
CA ASN A 23 -24.01 21.89 -1.97
C ASN A 23 -25.40 21.25 -2.12
N ALA A 24 -26.29 21.90 -2.88
CA ALA A 24 -27.68 21.45 -3.03
C ALA A 24 -27.79 20.06 -3.65
N LYS A 25 -26.92 19.72 -4.62
CA LYS A 25 -26.89 18.41 -5.28
C LYS A 25 -26.47 17.27 -4.34
N ALA A 26 -25.68 17.58 -3.31
CA ALA A 26 -25.27 16.61 -2.30
C ALA A 26 -26.33 16.43 -1.19
N VAL A 27 -27.06 17.49 -0.87
CA VAL A 27 -28.09 17.50 0.18
C VAL A 27 -29.40 16.87 -0.29
N PHE A 28 -29.83 17.15 -1.52
CA PHE A 28 -31.12 16.68 -2.05
C PHE A 28 -31.34 15.16 -1.93
N PRO A 29 -30.41 14.27 -2.35
CA PRO A 29 -30.62 12.82 -2.22
C PRO A 29 -30.80 12.34 -0.78
N LYS A 30 -30.19 13.04 0.19
CA LYS A 30 -30.29 12.71 1.62
C LYS A 30 -31.65 13.11 2.18
N VAL A 31 -32.13 14.31 1.82
CA VAL A 31 -33.46 14.79 2.19
C VAL A 31 -34.54 13.85 1.66
N ILE A 32 -34.45 13.41 0.40
CA ILE A 32 -35.42 12.46 -0.18
C ILE A 32 -35.37 11.08 0.51
N SER A 33 -34.19 10.64 0.96
CA SER A 33 -34.05 9.37 1.68
C SER A 33 -34.73 9.37 3.05
N GLU A 34 -34.75 10.51 3.75
CA GLU A 34 -35.38 10.66 5.07
C GLU A 34 -36.82 11.17 4.99
N PHE A 35 -37.18 11.83 3.88
CA PHE A 35 -38.50 12.40 3.64
C PHE A 35 -39.02 11.98 2.24
N PRO A 36 -39.43 10.71 2.05
CA PRO A 36 -39.82 10.21 0.72
C PRO A 36 -41.08 10.87 0.14
N GLU A 37 -41.94 11.45 0.99
CA GLU A 37 -43.22 12.06 0.63
C GLU A 37 -43.09 13.27 -0.31
N VAL A 38 -41.95 13.99 -0.24
CA VAL A 38 -41.70 15.18 -1.05
C VAL A 38 -41.01 14.87 -2.39
N LYS A 39 -40.86 13.58 -2.73
CA LYS A 39 -40.21 13.12 -3.98
C LYS A 39 -40.87 13.67 -5.24
N ASN A 40 -42.17 13.95 -5.20
CA ASN A 40 -42.94 14.50 -6.32
C ASN A 40 -42.91 16.05 -6.39
N GLN A 41 -42.33 16.72 -5.39
CA GLN A 41 -42.27 18.19 -5.26
C GLN A 41 -40.85 18.73 -5.45
N VAL A 42 -40.12 18.19 -6.43
CA VAL A 42 -38.67 18.42 -6.62
C VAL A 42 -38.32 19.92 -6.69
N LYS A 43 -39.10 20.72 -7.42
CA LYS A 43 -38.83 22.15 -7.63
C LYS A 43 -38.92 22.95 -6.32
N GLU A 44 -39.94 22.70 -5.51
CA GLU A 44 -40.17 23.39 -4.23
C GLU A 44 -39.13 22.99 -3.18
N VAL A 45 -38.81 21.70 -3.11
CA VAL A 45 -37.76 21.19 -2.20
C VAL A 45 -36.40 21.77 -2.54
N MET A 46 -36.04 21.85 -3.83
CA MET A 46 -34.78 22.44 -4.26
C MET A 46 -34.67 23.94 -3.90
N GLN A 47 -35.76 24.71 -4.06
CA GLN A 47 -35.78 26.11 -3.64
C GLN A 47 -35.56 26.27 -2.13
N LYS A 48 -36.19 25.42 -1.31
CA LYS A 48 -35.99 25.42 0.15
C LYS A 48 -34.56 25.02 0.53
N ILE A 49 -33.98 24.03 -0.16
CA ILE A 49 -32.58 23.63 0.01
C ILE A 49 -31.66 24.81 -0.27
N GLU A 50 -31.80 25.48 -1.42
CA GLU A 50 -30.94 26.62 -1.77
C GLU A 50 -31.02 27.77 -0.76
N LEU A 51 -32.21 28.07 -0.24
CA LEU A 51 -32.42 29.09 0.79
C LEU A 51 -31.68 28.73 2.09
N ILE A 52 -31.85 27.49 2.57
CA ILE A 52 -31.23 27.02 3.81
C ILE A 52 -29.70 26.95 3.66
N LEU A 53 -29.20 26.50 2.51
CA LEU A 53 -27.77 26.46 2.21
C LEU A 53 -27.13 27.85 2.24
N LYS A 54 -27.82 28.87 1.74
CA LYS A 54 -27.35 30.25 1.80
C LYS A 54 -27.16 30.73 3.25
N ASN A 55 -28.00 30.26 4.17
CA ASN A 55 -27.89 30.59 5.59
C ASN A 55 -26.78 29.78 6.27
N VAL A 56 -26.69 28.47 5.98
CA VAL A 56 -25.65 27.59 6.53
C VAL A 56 -24.26 28.04 6.10
N ASN A 57 -24.07 28.38 4.82
CA ASN A 57 -22.77 28.78 4.27
C ASN A 57 -22.29 30.16 4.76
N LYS A 58 -23.14 30.94 5.43
CA LYS A 58 -22.75 32.19 6.11
C LYS A 58 -22.20 31.96 7.52
N LEU A 59 -22.46 30.79 8.12
CA LEU A 59 -21.99 30.45 9.45
C LEU A 59 -20.51 30.02 9.39
N GLY A 60 -19.74 30.35 10.43
CA GLY A 60 -18.39 29.82 10.59
C GLY A 60 -18.41 28.33 10.99
N ASP A 61 -17.33 27.60 10.71
CA ASP A 61 -17.23 26.15 10.95
C ASP A 61 -17.56 25.73 12.40
N GLY A 62 -17.24 26.58 13.38
CA GLY A 62 -17.58 26.37 14.78
C GLY A 62 -19.08 26.44 15.03
N ASP A 63 -19.74 27.45 14.46
CA ASP A 63 -21.18 27.66 14.60
C ASP A 63 -21.98 26.59 13.86
N GLN A 64 -21.51 26.15 12.69
CA GLN A 64 -22.11 25.03 11.97
C GLN A 64 -22.12 23.75 12.82
N LYS A 65 -21.00 23.45 13.49
CA LYS A 65 -20.89 22.28 14.39
C LYS A 65 -21.80 22.41 15.61
N ILE A 66 -21.82 23.57 16.27
CA ILE A 66 -22.70 23.82 17.42
C ILE A 66 -24.16 23.67 17.01
N LYS A 67 -24.54 24.18 15.84
CA LYS A 67 -25.91 24.09 15.33
C LYS A 67 -26.29 22.65 14.99
N LEU A 68 -25.39 21.89 14.36
CA LEU A 68 -25.63 20.46 14.08
C LEU A 68 -25.76 19.64 15.37
N LEU A 69 -24.94 19.93 16.40
CA LEU A 69 -25.06 19.28 17.72
C LEU A 69 -26.42 19.51 18.37
N LYS A 70 -27.05 20.66 18.16
CA LYS A 70 -28.39 20.95 18.68
C LYS A 70 -29.50 20.21 17.93
N ILE A 71 -29.31 19.95 16.63
CA ILE A 71 -30.32 19.30 15.79
C ILE A 71 -30.21 17.78 15.89
N ASP A 72 -29.00 17.23 15.72
CA ASP A 72 -28.76 15.80 15.74
C ASP A 72 -27.27 15.53 16.10
N PRO A 73 -26.96 15.32 17.39
CA PRO A 73 -25.61 14.97 17.84
C PRO A 73 -25.02 13.74 17.13
N SER A 74 -25.87 12.76 16.75
CA SER A 74 -25.43 11.50 16.15
C SER A 74 -24.84 11.67 14.74
N MET A 75 -25.16 12.77 14.05
CA MET A 75 -24.63 13.08 12.72
C MET A 75 -23.14 13.47 12.74
N LEU A 76 -22.62 13.84 13.92
CA LEU A 76 -21.19 14.07 14.15
C LEU A 76 -20.46 12.82 14.62
N GLU A 77 -21.20 11.82 15.09
CA GLU A 77 -20.62 10.50 15.26
C GLU A 77 -20.29 9.95 13.87
N LYS A 78 -19.02 9.66 13.64
CA LYS A 78 -18.63 8.86 12.49
C LYS A 78 -19.32 7.52 12.66
N ARG A 79 -20.44 7.27 11.94
CA ARG A 79 -20.96 5.92 11.75
C ARG A 79 -19.77 5.07 11.37
N LYS A 80 -19.35 4.16 12.26
CA LYS A 80 -18.41 3.12 11.88
C LYS A 80 -19.13 2.39 10.75
N PRO A 81 -18.58 2.34 9.53
CA PRO A 81 -19.18 1.52 8.50
C PRO A 81 -19.41 0.13 9.11
N GLU A 82 -20.59 -0.45 8.91
CA GLU A 82 -20.77 -1.87 9.25
C GLU A 82 -19.68 -2.63 8.52
N ILE A 83 -18.70 -3.10 9.28
CA ILE A 83 -17.59 -3.87 8.74
C ILE A 83 -18.22 -5.21 8.39
N LYS A 84 -18.64 -5.38 7.13
CA LYS A 84 -19.03 -6.68 6.62
C LYS A 84 -17.90 -7.64 6.96
N GLU A 85 -18.23 -8.64 7.75
CA GLU A 85 -17.24 -9.58 8.25
C GLU A 85 -16.56 -10.26 7.05
N LEU A 86 -15.23 -10.14 6.97
CA LEU A 86 -14.47 -10.69 5.86
C LEU A 86 -14.46 -12.23 5.97
N LYS A 87 -15.15 -12.92 5.06
CA LYS A 87 -15.31 -14.38 5.04
C LYS A 87 -14.99 -14.97 3.67
N LEU A 88 -14.55 -16.22 3.67
CA LEU A 88 -14.50 -17.07 2.49
C LEU A 88 -15.82 -17.85 2.37
N GLU A 89 -16.28 -18.06 1.15
CA GLU A 89 -17.41 -18.93 0.85
C GLU A 89 -16.94 -20.39 0.79
N ASN A 90 -17.82 -21.33 1.14
CA ASN A 90 -17.59 -22.79 0.99
C ASN A 90 -16.30 -23.33 1.64
N VAL A 91 -15.94 -22.82 2.83
CA VAL A 91 -14.83 -23.37 3.61
C VAL A 91 -15.22 -24.73 4.19
N GLN A 92 -14.51 -25.77 3.76
CA GLN A 92 -14.61 -27.13 4.32
C GLN A 92 -13.31 -27.47 5.07
N GLY A 93 -13.31 -27.33 6.40
CA GLY A 93 -12.14 -27.60 7.23
C GLY A 93 -11.04 -26.53 7.13
N LYS A 94 -9.77 -26.96 7.15
CA LYS A 94 -8.60 -26.06 7.09
C LYS A 94 -8.36 -25.57 5.67
N VAL A 95 -8.00 -24.30 5.52
CA VAL A 95 -7.69 -23.71 4.22
C VAL A 95 -6.22 -23.86 3.85
N VAL A 96 -5.96 -24.16 2.58
CA VAL A 96 -4.62 -24.03 2.00
C VAL A 96 -4.67 -22.87 1.01
N MET A 97 -3.83 -21.87 1.25
CA MET A 97 -3.78 -20.63 0.48
C MET A 97 -2.33 -20.29 0.14
N ARG A 98 -2.11 -19.47 -0.89
CA ARG A 98 -0.75 -19.12 -1.34
C ARG A 98 -0.60 -17.69 -1.79
N TYR A 99 0.55 -17.12 -1.45
CA TYR A 99 1.08 -15.92 -2.08
C TYR A 99 2.14 -16.34 -3.11
N ALA A 100 1.89 -15.99 -4.39
CA ALA A 100 2.70 -16.43 -5.52
C ALA A 100 3.40 -15.25 -6.24
N PRO A 101 4.42 -14.60 -5.65
CA PRO A 101 5.11 -13.47 -6.28
C PRO A 101 6.12 -13.92 -7.35
N ASN A 102 6.31 -13.07 -8.36
CA ASN A 102 7.52 -13.12 -9.18
C ASN A 102 8.68 -12.50 -8.36
N PRO A 103 9.82 -13.19 -8.19
CA PRO A 103 10.94 -12.70 -7.39
C PRO A 103 11.86 -11.77 -8.21
N ASN A 104 11.31 -10.69 -8.75
CA ASN A 104 12.03 -9.68 -9.52
C ASN A 104 12.51 -8.49 -8.68
N ALA A 105 11.72 -8.11 -7.66
CA ALA A 105 12.04 -7.11 -6.64
C ALA A 105 11.20 -7.37 -5.38
N GLY A 106 11.47 -6.63 -4.30
CA GLY A 106 10.72 -6.70 -3.04
C GLY A 106 9.23 -6.33 -3.17
N MET A 107 8.55 -6.26 -2.03
CA MET A 107 7.11 -6.03 -1.95
C MET A 107 6.76 -4.53 -1.95
N HIS A 108 5.68 -4.20 -2.64
CA HIS A 108 5.01 -2.91 -2.52
C HIS A 108 3.66 -3.11 -1.86
N ILE A 109 3.06 -2.06 -1.29
CA ILE A 109 1.81 -2.21 -0.53
C ILE A 109 0.67 -2.90 -1.33
N GLY A 110 0.62 -2.68 -2.66
CA GLY A 110 -0.28 -3.39 -3.57
C GLY A 110 -0.18 -4.93 -3.54
N ASN A 111 1.03 -5.51 -3.52
CA ASN A 111 1.21 -6.95 -3.49
C ASN A 111 1.24 -7.51 -2.05
N ALA A 112 1.54 -6.66 -1.06
CA ALA A 112 1.33 -6.96 0.35
C ALA A 112 -0.15 -7.22 0.66
N ARG A 113 -1.10 -6.57 -0.05
CA ARG A 113 -2.53 -6.89 0.06
C ARG A 113 -2.81 -8.37 -0.18
N ALA A 114 -2.23 -8.94 -1.22
CA ALA A 114 -2.42 -10.36 -1.53
C ALA A 114 -1.92 -11.23 -0.37
N ALA A 115 -0.69 -11.00 0.09
CA ALA A 115 -0.10 -11.75 1.19
C ALA A 115 -0.90 -11.63 2.49
N LEU A 116 -1.24 -10.41 2.90
CA LEU A 116 -1.96 -10.14 4.15
C LEU A 116 -3.38 -10.70 4.17
N LEU A 117 -4.10 -10.67 3.04
CA LEU A 117 -5.43 -11.29 2.96
C LEU A 117 -5.35 -12.81 3.02
N ASN A 118 -4.37 -13.43 2.34
CA ASN A 118 -4.14 -14.87 2.46
C ASN A 118 -3.77 -15.25 3.91
N ASP A 119 -2.85 -14.52 4.55
CA ASP A 119 -2.47 -14.73 5.96
C ASP A 119 -3.67 -14.59 6.92
N PHE A 120 -4.49 -13.55 6.71
CA PHE A 120 -5.70 -13.32 7.50
C PHE A 120 -6.65 -14.52 7.46
N PHE A 121 -6.94 -15.05 6.26
CA PHE A 121 -7.85 -16.18 6.13
C PHE A 121 -7.27 -17.50 6.63
N VAL A 122 -5.96 -17.73 6.43
CA VAL A 122 -5.27 -18.89 7.03
C VAL A 122 -5.34 -18.84 8.55
N LYS A 123 -5.16 -17.66 9.17
CA LYS A 123 -5.32 -17.49 10.62
C LYS A 123 -6.78 -17.64 11.08
N LYS A 124 -7.73 -17.15 10.28
CA LYS A 124 -9.17 -17.21 10.60
C LYS A 124 -9.74 -18.63 10.56
N TYR A 125 -9.38 -19.41 9.53
CA TYR A 125 -9.94 -20.75 9.30
C TYR A 125 -8.98 -21.88 9.69
N GLY A 126 -7.75 -21.54 10.08
CA GLY A 126 -6.66 -22.49 10.26
C GLY A 126 -6.17 -23.07 8.92
N GLY A 127 -4.93 -23.54 8.88
CA GLY A 127 -4.39 -24.25 7.73
C GLY A 127 -2.99 -23.79 7.34
N LYS A 128 -2.71 -23.70 6.04
CA LYS A 128 -1.35 -23.46 5.51
C LYS A 128 -1.29 -22.23 4.62
N PHE A 129 -0.28 -21.40 4.87
CA PHE A 129 0.13 -20.31 4.00
C PHE A 129 1.39 -20.72 3.23
N ILE A 130 1.28 -20.85 1.90
CA ILE A 130 2.39 -21.22 1.02
C ILE A 130 2.96 -19.96 0.36
N LEU A 131 4.26 -19.74 0.51
CA LEU A 131 4.99 -18.78 -0.31
C LEU A 131 5.55 -19.52 -1.53
N ARG A 132 4.99 -19.27 -2.71
CA ARG A 132 5.48 -19.87 -3.96
C ARG A 132 6.14 -18.82 -4.84
N TYR A 133 7.44 -18.96 -5.09
CA TYR A 133 8.11 -18.12 -6.06
C TYR A 133 7.76 -18.57 -7.48
N ASP A 134 7.01 -17.74 -8.21
CA ASP A 134 6.68 -17.94 -9.62
C ASP A 134 7.86 -17.44 -10.48
N ASP A 135 8.96 -18.19 -10.48
CA ASP A 135 10.25 -17.83 -11.07
C ASP A 135 10.52 -18.49 -12.44
N THR A 136 9.46 -18.78 -13.21
CA THR A 136 9.55 -19.50 -14.50
C THR A 136 9.76 -18.59 -15.72
N ASP A 137 9.95 -17.27 -15.52
CA ASP A 137 10.17 -16.30 -16.60
C ASP A 137 11.60 -15.72 -16.58
N PRO A 138 12.63 -16.48 -17.02
CA PRO A 138 14.02 -16.00 -17.05
C PRO A 138 14.31 -14.97 -18.15
N LYS A 139 13.36 -14.72 -19.07
CA LYS A 139 13.53 -13.87 -20.26
C LYS A 139 12.97 -12.46 -20.06
N ASN A 140 11.77 -12.33 -19.50
CA ASN A 140 11.07 -11.06 -19.41
C ASN A 140 11.72 -10.16 -18.37
N GLU A 141 12.37 -9.07 -18.78
CA GLU A 141 13.05 -8.14 -17.87
C GLU A 141 12.17 -7.66 -16.72
N ASN A 142 10.86 -7.52 -16.95
CA ASN A 142 9.92 -7.07 -15.92
C ASN A 142 9.59 -8.14 -14.88
N LYS A 143 9.83 -9.43 -15.18
CA LYS A 143 9.53 -10.57 -14.30
C LYS A 143 10.77 -11.38 -13.94
N LYS A 144 11.91 -11.04 -14.53
CA LYS A 144 13.15 -11.81 -14.43
C LYS A 144 13.54 -11.99 -12.97
N PRO A 145 13.66 -13.24 -12.50
CA PRO A 145 14.06 -13.53 -11.14
C PRO A 145 15.43 -12.94 -10.79
N ASN A 146 15.53 -12.32 -9.62
CA ASN A 146 16.75 -11.77 -9.04
C ASN A 146 17.01 -12.43 -7.67
N LYS A 147 18.23 -12.90 -7.44
CA LYS A 147 18.65 -13.54 -6.17
C LYS A 147 18.33 -12.70 -4.93
N GLN A 148 18.50 -11.37 -4.99
CA GLN A 148 18.21 -10.49 -3.84
C GLN A 148 16.71 -10.39 -3.53
N ALA A 149 15.85 -10.51 -4.54
CA ALA A 149 14.42 -10.34 -4.37
C ALA A 149 13.77 -11.47 -3.56
N TYR A 150 14.27 -12.70 -3.66
CA TYR A 150 13.81 -13.83 -2.83
C TYR A 150 13.92 -13.46 -1.35
N LYS A 151 15.12 -13.13 -0.90
CA LYS A 151 15.34 -12.80 0.52
C LYS A 151 14.60 -11.53 0.94
N GLN A 152 14.50 -10.54 0.05
CA GLN A 152 13.75 -9.32 0.35
C GLN A 152 12.25 -9.60 0.54
N ILE A 153 11.64 -10.46 -0.27
CA ILE A 153 10.23 -10.83 -0.12
C ILE A 153 9.99 -11.53 1.22
N GLU A 154 10.85 -12.47 1.61
CA GLU A 154 10.80 -13.08 2.96
C GLU A 154 10.92 -12.04 4.07
N ASN A 155 11.88 -11.11 3.96
CA ASN A 155 12.06 -10.06 4.96
C ASN A 155 10.83 -9.12 5.04
N ASP A 156 10.22 -8.79 3.91
CA ASP A 156 9.02 -7.96 3.84
C ASP A 156 7.82 -8.68 4.46
N LEU A 157 7.63 -9.98 4.18
CA LEU A 157 6.59 -10.81 4.80
C LEU A 157 6.78 -10.96 6.31
N ASN A 158 8.01 -11.22 6.74
CA ASN A 158 8.35 -11.30 8.16
C ASN A 158 8.10 -9.97 8.88
N TRP A 159 8.49 -8.84 8.27
CA TRP A 159 8.21 -7.51 8.82
C TRP A 159 6.70 -7.25 8.92
N LEU A 160 5.91 -7.74 7.97
CA LEU A 160 4.44 -7.68 8.00
C LEU A 160 3.78 -8.65 8.99
N GLY A 161 4.56 -9.50 9.69
CA GLY A 161 4.05 -10.51 10.62
C GLY A 161 3.27 -11.63 9.93
N VAL A 162 3.62 -11.95 8.67
CA VAL A 162 3.07 -13.08 7.92
C VAL A 162 3.85 -14.34 8.25
N GLU A 163 3.15 -15.40 8.64
CA GLU A 163 3.74 -16.68 8.99
C GLU A 163 3.71 -17.60 7.77
N ILE A 164 4.90 -18.01 7.30
CA ILE A 164 5.03 -18.86 6.12
C ILE A 164 5.09 -20.31 6.58
N SER A 165 4.12 -21.13 6.17
CA SER A 165 4.11 -22.57 6.47
C SER A 165 5.06 -23.34 5.56
N GLU A 166 5.21 -22.92 4.30
CA GLU A 166 5.99 -23.64 3.30
C GLU A 166 6.52 -22.68 2.23
N ILE A 167 7.76 -22.88 1.77
CA ILE A 167 8.38 -22.12 0.69
C ILE A 167 8.62 -23.04 -0.51
N GLN A 168 8.07 -22.66 -1.65
CA GLN A 168 8.16 -23.41 -2.90
C GLN A 168 8.75 -22.56 -4.03
N TYR A 169 9.44 -23.22 -4.96
CA TYR A 169 10.07 -22.58 -6.12
C TYR A 169 9.58 -23.28 -7.39
N ALA A 170 8.89 -22.55 -8.26
CA ALA A 170 8.37 -23.14 -9.49
C ALA A 170 9.50 -23.67 -10.40
N SER A 171 10.64 -22.99 -10.45
CA SER A 171 11.82 -23.41 -11.22
C SER A 171 12.43 -24.74 -10.75
N LYS A 172 12.21 -25.15 -9.50
CA LYS A 172 12.64 -26.47 -8.99
C LYS A 172 11.70 -27.60 -9.38
N ARG A 173 10.53 -27.27 -9.94
CA ARG A 173 9.45 -28.21 -10.27
C ARG A 173 9.30 -28.48 -11.77
N LEU A 174 10.28 -28.05 -12.57
CA LEU A 174 10.31 -28.26 -14.02
C LEU A 174 10.07 -29.72 -14.41
N GLY A 175 10.69 -30.67 -13.73
CA GLY A 175 10.47 -32.10 -13.97
C GLY A 175 9.01 -32.51 -13.82
N LYS A 176 8.33 -32.07 -12.76
CA LYS A 176 6.90 -32.33 -12.55
C LYS A 176 6.06 -31.76 -13.69
N TYR A 177 6.35 -30.52 -14.12
CA TYR A 177 5.62 -29.90 -15.23
C TYR A 177 5.79 -30.68 -16.54
N TYR A 178 7.01 -31.16 -16.83
CA TYR A 178 7.28 -31.98 -18.01
C TYR A 178 6.51 -33.30 -17.96
N THR A 179 6.50 -34.00 -16.82
CA THR A 179 5.74 -35.24 -16.63
C THR A 179 4.24 -35.04 -16.90
N ILE A 180 3.63 -33.97 -16.36
CA ILE A 180 2.22 -33.66 -16.62
C ILE A 180 1.99 -33.34 -18.10
N PHE A 181 2.89 -32.61 -18.73
CA PHE A 181 2.76 -32.30 -20.16
C PHE A 181 2.85 -33.55 -21.04
N GLU A 182 3.74 -34.48 -20.72
CA GLU A 182 3.87 -35.77 -21.40
C GLU A 182 2.62 -36.65 -21.22
N GLU A 183 1.99 -36.61 -20.05
CA GLU A 183 0.69 -37.26 -19.83
C GLU A 183 -0.39 -36.69 -20.75
N LEU A 184 -0.44 -35.36 -20.90
CA LEU A 184 -1.38 -34.70 -21.81
C LEU A 184 -1.12 -35.06 -23.27
N ILE A 185 0.14 -35.24 -23.69
CA ILE A 185 0.48 -35.76 -25.02
C ILE A 185 -0.06 -37.19 -25.17
N LYS A 186 0.14 -38.07 -24.18
CA LYS A 186 -0.38 -39.46 -24.21
C LYS A 186 -1.91 -39.50 -24.32
N LYS A 187 -2.61 -38.55 -23.68
CA LYS A 187 -4.07 -38.40 -23.76
C LYS A 187 -4.54 -37.65 -25.04
N SER A 188 -3.65 -37.32 -25.97
CA SER A 188 -3.94 -36.51 -27.17
C SER A 188 -4.54 -35.12 -26.86
N LYS A 189 -4.24 -34.57 -25.68
CA LYS A 189 -4.70 -33.26 -25.18
C LYS A 189 -3.64 -32.16 -25.28
N ALA A 190 -2.45 -32.46 -25.79
CA ALA A 190 -1.39 -31.50 -26.02
C ALA A 190 -0.59 -31.85 -27.28
N TYR A 191 0.09 -30.87 -27.86
CA TYR A 191 0.91 -31.06 -29.06
C TYR A 191 2.03 -30.01 -29.15
N ILE A 192 3.04 -30.30 -29.98
CA ILE A 192 4.13 -29.36 -30.29
C ILE A 192 3.82 -28.63 -31.59
N CYS A 193 3.81 -27.31 -31.52
CA CYS A 193 3.52 -26.43 -32.64
C CYS A 193 4.81 -25.75 -33.11
N THR A 194 5.11 -25.89 -34.40
CA THR A 194 6.25 -25.27 -35.09
C THR A 194 5.81 -24.24 -36.13
N CYS A 195 4.53 -23.83 -36.11
CA CYS A 195 4.03 -22.75 -36.96
C CYS A 195 4.70 -21.43 -36.60
N GLU A 196 4.87 -20.58 -37.61
CA GLU A 196 5.34 -19.22 -37.39
C GLU A 196 4.34 -18.42 -36.54
N SER A 197 4.85 -17.44 -35.80
CA SER A 197 4.03 -16.72 -34.81
C SER A 197 2.88 -15.95 -35.45
N GLU A 198 3.08 -15.36 -36.63
CA GLU A 198 2.03 -14.60 -37.33
C GLU A 198 0.99 -15.53 -37.97
N GLU A 199 1.42 -16.63 -38.58
CA GLU A 199 0.52 -17.68 -39.09
C GLU A 199 -0.38 -18.21 -37.97
N TRP A 200 0.20 -18.53 -36.82
CA TRP A 200 -0.57 -19.00 -35.67
C TRP A 200 -1.59 -17.96 -35.18
N LYS A 201 -1.23 -16.69 -35.19
CA LYS A 201 -2.11 -15.60 -34.76
C LYS A 201 -3.35 -15.51 -35.65
N ASP A 202 -3.20 -15.69 -36.96
CA ASP A 202 -4.31 -15.76 -37.90
C ASP A 202 -5.16 -17.01 -37.74
N LEU A 203 -4.55 -18.19 -37.65
CA LEU A 203 -5.25 -19.45 -37.37
C LEU A 203 -6.07 -19.37 -36.08
N ARG A 204 -5.49 -18.79 -35.02
CA ARG A 204 -6.18 -18.56 -33.75
C ARG A 204 -7.32 -17.57 -33.90
N ARG A 205 -7.19 -16.53 -34.73
CA ARG A 205 -8.25 -15.53 -34.97
C ARG A 205 -9.43 -16.15 -35.72
N THR A 206 -9.16 -16.91 -36.78
CA THR A 206 -10.18 -17.57 -37.61
C THR A 206 -10.76 -18.84 -36.97
N GLY A 207 -10.09 -19.41 -35.96
CA GLY A 207 -10.49 -20.66 -35.32
C GLY A 207 -10.11 -21.91 -36.13
N ALA A 208 -9.18 -21.77 -37.07
CA ALA A 208 -8.66 -22.87 -37.88
C ALA A 208 -7.53 -23.61 -37.15
N ALA A 209 -7.50 -24.93 -37.25
CA ALA A 209 -6.44 -25.75 -36.70
C ALA A 209 -5.18 -25.72 -37.59
N CYS A 210 -4.00 -25.62 -36.98
CA CYS A 210 -2.75 -25.85 -37.73
C CYS A 210 -2.50 -27.34 -37.99
N THR A 211 -1.67 -27.65 -38.98
CA THR A 211 -1.27 -29.03 -39.33
C THR A 211 -0.63 -29.77 -38.16
N CYS A 212 0.17 -29.06 -37.33
CA CYS A 212 0.80 -29.63 -36.15
C CYS A 212 -0.19 -30.18 -35.11
N ARG A 213 -1.44 -29.68 -35.10
CA ARG A 213 -2.49 -30.12 -34.18
C ARG A 213 -2.89 -31.59 -34.41
N SER A 214 -2.67 -32.10 -35.62
CA SER A 214 -2.99 -33.47 -36.04
C SER A 214 -1.79 -34.43 -35.95
N ASN A 215 -0.65 -33.98 -35.42
CA ASN A 215 0.50 -34.86 -35.17
C ASN A 215 0.10 -36.07 -34.31
N SER A 216 0.67 -37.24 -34.62
CA SER A 216 0.51 -38.43 -33.80
C SER A 216 1.12 -38.26 -32.40
N ILE A 217 0.74 -39.13 -31.46
CA ILE A 217 1.35 -39.15 -30.12
C ILE A 217 2.87 -39.33 -30.21
N TYR A 218 3.33 -40.23 -31.09
CA TYR A 218 4.75 -40.47 -31.33
C TYR A 218 5.47 -39.20 -31.81
N GLU A 219 4.93 -38.53 -32.81
CA GLU A 219 5.55 -37.34 -33.39
C GLU A 219 5.58 -36.18 -32.39
N ASN A 220 4.52 -36.00 -31.59
CA ASN A 220 4.52 -35.00 -30.52
C ASN A 220 5.54 -35.31 -29.43
N LYS A 221 5.70 -36.57 -29.01
CA LYS A 221 6.74 -36.98 -28.06
C LYS A 221 8.14 -36.73 -28.61
N ARG A 222 8.38 -37.08 -29.89
CA ARG A 222 9.65 -36.81 -30.57
C ARG A 222 9.97 -35.32 -30.58
N LYS A 223 9.03 -34.48 -31.03
CA LYS A 223 9.20 -33.01 -31.04
C LYS A 223 9.35 -32.42 -29.63
N TRP A 224 8.68 -33.00 -28.63
CA TRP A 224 8.84 -32.57 -27.23
C TRP A 224 10.25 -32.83 -26.72
N ASN A 225 10.79 -34.03 -26.96
CA ASN A 225 12.18 -34.36 -26.64
C ASN A 225 13.15 -33.41 -27.37
N MET A 226 12.92 -33.12 -28.65
CA MET A 226 13.72 -32.13 -29.39
C MET A 226 13.69 -30.73 -28.76
N MET A 227 12.55 -30.30 -28.20
CA MET A 227 12.49 -29.05 -27.43
C MET A 227 13.37 -29.13 -26.17
N LEU A 228 13.27 -30.22 -25.42
CA LEU A 228 14.00 -30.42 -24.15
C LEU A 228 15.52 -30.53 -24.34
N PHE A 229 15.97 -31.20 -25.41
CA PHE A 229 17.40 -31.39 -25.73
C PHE A 229 18.03 -30.24 -26.52
N GLY A 230 17.23 -29.25 -26.95
CA GLY A 230 17.73 -28.01 -27.53
C GLY A 230 17.90 -28.02 -29.05
N ASP A 231 17.29 -28.99 -29.75
CA ASP A 231 17.26 -29.04 -31.22
C ASP A 231 16.45 -27.88 -31.82
N PHE A 232 15.45 -27.38 -31.08
CA PHE A 232 14.70 -26.18 -31.45
C PHE A 232 15.29 -24.92 -30.83
N LYS A 233 15.28 -23.84 -31.62
CA LYS A 233 15.71 -22.52 -31.17
C LYS A 233 14.53 -21.77 -30.53
N GLN A 234 14.85 -20.79 -29.70
CA GLN A 234 13.85 -19.84 -29.20
C GLN A 234 12.98 -19.27 -30.33
N GLY A 235 11.66 -19.40 -30.19
CA GLY A 235 10.67 -18.89 -31.15
C GLY A 235 10.26 -19.88 -32.24
N THR A 236 10.99 -20.97 -32.45
CA THR A 236 10.72 -21.92 -33.55
C THR A 236 9.78 -23.06 -33.14
N ALA A 237 9.56 -23.27 -31.85
CA ALA A 237 8.61 -24.27 -31.35
C ALA A 237 8.00 -23.85 -30.00
N VAL A 238 6.74 -24.21 -29.81
CA VAL A 238 6.01 -24.05 -28.54
C VAL A 238 5.15 -25.28 -28.24
N ALA A 239 4.99 -25.57 -26.97
CA ALA A 239 4.11 -26.62 -26.48
C ALA A 239 2.73 -26.05 -26.20
N ARG A 240 1.66 -26.64 -26.73
CA ARG A 240 0.28 -26.12 -26.62
C ARG A 240 -0.65 -27.14 -25.97
N LEU A 241 -1.59 -26.65 -25.17
CA LEU A 241 -2.73 -27.44 -24.75
C LEU A 241 -3.74 -27.46 -25.90
N LYS A 242 -4.27 -28.63 -26.25
CA LYS A 242 -5.33 -28.76 -27.26
C LYS A 242 -6.68 -28.46 -26.59
N THR A 243 -7.24 -27.31 -26.87
CA THR A 243 -8.58 -26.88 -26.45
C THR A 243 -9.53 -26.83 -27.66
N ASP A 244 -10.65 -26.12 -27.53
CA ASP A 244 -11.56 -25.87 -28.65
C ASP A 244 -11.09 -24.65 -29.47
N MET A 245 -10.78 -24.87 -30.75
CA MET A 245 -10.40 -23.81 -31.68
C MET A 245 -11.57 -22.91 -32.08
N LYS A 246 -12.82 -23.37 -31.90
CA LYS A 246 -14.03 -22.56 -32.13
C LYS A 246 -14.47 -21.79 -30.88
N PHE A 247 -13.74 -21.92 -29.76
CA PHE A 247 -14.11 -21.25 -28.52
C PHE A 247 -14.23 -19.74 -28.71
N ARG A 248 -15.27 -19.10 -28.15
CA ARG A 248 -15.56 -17.68 -28.41
C ARG A 248 -14.41 -16.75 -28.06
N ASP A 249 -13.74 -16.98 -26.93
CA ASP A 249 -12.57 -16.22 -26.49
C ASP A 249 -11.29 -16.76 -27.17
N PRO A 250 -10.63 -15.99 -28.06
CA PRO A 250 -9.41 -16.43 -28.73
C PRO A 250 -8.24 -16.72 -27.79
N ALA A 251 -8.24 -16.15 -26.58
CA ALA A 251 -7.18 -16.40 -25.60
C ALA A 251 -7.22 -17.81 -25.01
N GLN A 252 -8.34 -18.53 -25.17
CA GLN A 252 -8.52 -19.91 -24.71
C GLN A 252 -8.15 -20.95 -25.78
N ARG A 253 -8.07 -20.54 -27.04
CA ARG A 253 -7.80 -21.43 -28.19
C ARG A 253 -6.33 -21.86 -28.20
N ASP A 254 -6.11 -23.16 -28.08
CA ASP A 254 -4.82 -23.86 -28.10
C ASP A 254 -3.66 -23.04 -27.49
N TRP A 255 -3.82 -22.64 -26.23
CA TRP A 255 -2.92 -21.73 -25.55
C TRP A 255 -1.57 -22.39 -25.22
N VAL A 256 -0.51 -21.56 -25.12
CA VAL A 256 0.87 -22.03 -24.96
C VAL A 256 1.13 -22.47 -23.51
N CYS A 257 1.57 -23.71 -23.32
CA CYS A 257 1.98 -24.26 -22.04
C CYS A 257 3.47 -24.03 -21.77
N PHE A 258 4.32 -24.23 -22.78
CA PHE A 258 5.77 -24.03 -22.65
C PHE A 258 6.35 -23.30 -23.85
N ARG A 259 7.45 -22.59 -23.59
CA ARG A 259 8.26 -21.91 -24.60
C ARG A 259 9.74 -22.23 -24.42
N ILE A 260 10.50 -22.04 -25.48
CA ILE A 260 11.96 -22.13 -25.45
C ILE A 260 12.54 -20.77 -25.05
N VAL A 261 13.52 -20.77 -24.16
CA VAL A 261 14.35 -19.62 -23.81
C VAL A 261 15.81 -20.03 -23.98
N ASN A 262 16.50 -19.38 -24.90
CA ASN A 262 17.92 -19.64 -25.15
C ASN A 262 18.78 -19.07 -24.03
N LYS A 263 19.75 -19.86 -23.52
CA LYS A 263 20.71 -19.45 -22.47
C LYS A 263 20.04 -18.73 -21.29
N PRO A 264 19.07 -19.35 -20.60
CA PRO A 264 18.32 -18.69 -19.55
C PRO A 264 19.23 -18.47 -18.33
N ASN A 265 19.59 -17.21 -18.07
CA ASN A 265 20.37 -16.85 -16.88
C ASN A 265 19.47 -16.79 -15.64
N HIS A 266 18.98 -17.96 -15.19
CA HIS A 266 18.12 -18.08 -14.02
C HIS A 266 18.94 -18.17 -12.72
N PRO A 267 18.63 -17.40 -11.66
CA PRO A 267 19.47 -17.33 -10.46
C PRO A 267 19.64 -18.68 -9.72
N ILE A 268 18.63 -19.55 -9.73
CA ILE A 268 18.62 -20.84 -9.01
C ILE A 268 19.12 -21.98 -9.90
N THR A 269 18.48 -22.18 -11.05
CA THR A 269 18.71 -23.31 -11.95
C THR A 269 19.79 -23.06 -13.00
N LYS A 270 20.32 -21.82 -13.08
CA LYS A 270 21.32 -21.41 -14.08
C LYS A 270 20.82 -21.71 -15.50
N ASN A 271 21.72 -22.08 -16.41
CA ASN A 271 21.41 -22.37 -17.80
C ASN A 271 20.97 -23.83 -18.05
N LYS A 272 20.56 -24.57 -17.02
CA LYS A 272 20.32 -26.03 -17.13
C LYS A 272 19.09 -26.43 -17.96
N HIS A 273 18.12 -25.53 -18.14
CA HIS A 273 16.86 -25.86 -18.80
C HIS A 273 16.53 -24.82 -19.85
N THR A 274 16.19 -25.24 -21.07
CA THR A 274 15.81 -24.36 -22.18
C THR A 274 14.31 -24.23 -22.36
N VAL A 275 13.52 -25.18 -21.86
CA VAL A 275 12.05 -25.20 -21.98
C VAL A 275 11.39 -24.77 -20.68
N TRP A 276 10.63 -23.68 -20.72
CA TRP A 276 10.05 -23.06 -19.53
C TRP A 276 8.52 -23.02 -19.62
N PRO A 277 7.80 -23.42 -18.56
CA PRO A 277 6.34 -23.34 -18.52
C PRO A 277 5.88 -21.88 -18.44
N LEU A 278 4.73 -21.60 -19.03
CA LEU A 278 4.02 -20.35 -18.81
C LEU A 278 3.21 -20.42 -17.50
N LEU A 279 2.90 -19.23 -16.98
CA LEU A 279 2.26 -19.03 -15.67
C LEU A 279 1.03 -19.91 -15.48
N ASP A 280 0.12 -19.95 -16.46
CA ASP A 280 -1.15 -20.67 -16.31
C ASP A 280 -0.93 -22.17 -16.13
N PHE A 281 0.02 -22.78 -16.87
CA PHE A 281 0.33 -24.19 -16.74
C PHE A 281 1.01 -24.50 -15.40
N ALA A 282 2.11 -23.78 -15.07
CA ALA A 282 2.86 -24.02 -13.84
C ALA A 282 2.00 -23.82 -12.59
N SER A 283 1.27 -22.69 -12.53
CA SER A 283 0.42 -22.34 -11.39
C SER A 283 -0.73 -23.33 -11.20
N ALA A 284 -1.31 -23.85 -12.28
CA ALA A 284 -2.37 -24.86 -12.21
C ALA A 284 -1.88 -26.18 -11.60
N VAL A 285 -0.75 -26.68 -12.08
CA VAL A 285 -0.13 -27.92 -11.56
C VAL A 285 0.25 -27.75 -10.09
N ASP A 286 0.84 -26.61 -9.74
CA ASP A 286 1.25 -26.33 -8.37
C ASP A 286 0.08 -26.14 -7.41
N ASP A 287 -0.96 -25.40 -7.82
CA ASP A 287 -2.14 -25.21 -6.98
C ASP A 287 -2.84 -26.57 -6.70
N HIS A 288 -2.84 -27.50 -7.67
CA HIS A 288 -3.34 -28.87 -7.46
C HIS A 288 -2.42 -29.69 -6.54
N ASP A 289 -1.13 -29.79 -6.87
CA ASP A 289 -0.16 -30.61 -6.12
C ASP A 289 -0.03 -30.16 -4.65
N PHE A 290 -0.15 -28.87 -4.38
CA PHE A 290 -0.09 -28.31 -3.03
C PHE A 290 -1.44 -28.32 -2.30
N GLY A 291 -2.50 -28.80 -2.94
CA GLY A 291 -3.84 -28.87 -2.36
C GLY A 291 -4.43 -27.50 -2.04
N VAL A 292 -4.12 -26.47 -2.84
CA VAL A 292 -4.67 -25.13 -2.67
C VAL A 292 -6.19 -25.19 -2.74
N THR A 293 -6.85 -24.68 -1.71
CA THR A 293 -8.33 -24.70 -1.59
C THR A 293 -8.97 -23.43 -2.14
N HIS A 294 -8.30 -22.30 -1.93
CA HIS A 294 -8.79 -20.97 -2.27
C HIS A 294 -7.68 -20.15 -2.91
N ILE A 295 -8.02 -19.47 -4.00
CA ILE A 295 -7.12 -18.59 -4.72
C ILE A 295 -7.66 -17.16 -4.63
N LEU A 296 -6.92 -16.31 -3.91
CA LEU A 296 -7.09 -14.86 -4.00
C LEU A 296 -6.26 -14.30 -5.15
N ARG A 297 -6.88 -13.54 -6.06
CA ARG A 297 -6.18 -12.90 -7.18
C ARG A 297 -6.80 -11.56 -7.58
N GLY A 298 -6.06 -10.78 -8.38
CA GLY A 298 -6.60 -9.59 -9.02
C GLY A 298 -7.60 -9.93 -10.13
N GLN A 299 -8.54 -9.03 -10.41
CA GLN A 299 -9.53 -9.19 -11.50
C GLN A 299 -8.89 -9.35 -12.90
N ASP A 300 -7.66 -8.89 -13.09
CA ASP A 300 -6.88 -9.05 -14.32
C ASP A 300 -6.56 -10.52 -14.65
N LEU A 301 -6.65 -11.42 -13.67
CA LEU A 301 -6.31 -12.85 -13.81
C LEU A 301 -7.53 -13.78 -13.93
N VAL A 302 -8.72 -13.24 -14.20
CA VAL A 302 -9.94 -14.03 -14.48
C VAL A 302 -9.77 -14.90 -15.73
N ILE A 303 -9.03 -14.42 -16.74
CA ILE A 303 -8.79 -15.18 -17.98
C ILE A 303 -7.94 -16.44 -17.70
N SER A 304 -7.04 -16.37 -16.72
CA SER A 304 -6.18 -17.50 -16.32
C SER A 304 -6.99 -18.68 -15.78
N GLU A 305 -8.02 -18.41 -14.95
CA GLU A 305 -8.91 -19.45 -14.44
C GLU A 305 -9.55 -20.26 -15.58
N ARG A 306 -10.08 -19.57 -16.60
CA ARG A 306 -10.66 -20.23 -17.79
C ARG A 306 -9.66 -21.15 -18.51
N ARG A 307 -8.40 -20.71 -18.65
CA ARG A 307 -7.36 -21.52 -19.30
C ARG A 307 -7.02 -22.74 -18.46
N GLN A 308 -6.89 -22.55 -17.15
CA GLN A 308 -6.52 -23.62 -16.22
C GLN A 308 -7.63 -24.67 -16.07
N ASN A 309 -8.91 -24.28 -16.16
CA ASN A 309 -10.02 -25.23 -16.12
C ASN A 309 -9.95 -26.29 -17.22
N TRP A 310 -9.41 -26.00 -18.41
CA TRP A 310 -9.16 -27.04 -19.43
C TRP A 310 -8.20 -28.12 -18.92
N LEU A 311 -7.11 -27.70 -18.28
CA LEU A 311 -6.11 -28.60 -17.74
C LEU A 311 -6.69 -29.45 -16.60
N TYR A 312 -7.41 -28.83 -15.67
CA TYR A 312 -8.06 -29.53 -14.56
C TYR A 312 -9.09 -30.56 -15.06
N SER A 313 -9.93 -30.19 -16.03
CA SER A 313 -10.90 -31.12 -16.64
C SER A 313 -10.25 -32.32 -17.32
N TYR A 314 -9.12 -32.12 -18.02
CA TYR A 314 -8.41 -33.22 -18.69
C TYR A 314 -7.71 -34.19 -17.74
N LEU A 315 -7.37 -33.72 -16.54
CA LEU A 315 -6.69 -34.50 -15.51
C LEU A 315 -7.63 -34.92 -14.38
N HIS A 316 -8.92 -34.62 -14.49
CA HIS A 316 -9.95 -34.90 -13.48
C HIS A 316 -9.62 -34.33 -12.10
N TRP A 317 -9.09 -33.10 -12.08
CA TRP A 317 -8.77 -32.36 -10.87
C TRP A 317 -9.89 -31.39 -10.49
N ASN A 318 -10.04 -31.15 -9.20
CA ASN A 318 -10.97 -30.14 -8.69
C ASN A 318 -10.29 -28.77 -8.64
N TYR A 319 -10.88 -27.77 -9.32
CA TYR A 319 -10.31 -26.44 -9.36
C TYR A 319 -10.55 -25.69 -8.03
N PRO A 320 -9.55 -24.99 -7.47
CA PRO A 320 -9.72 -24.25 -6.23
C PRO A 320 -10.72 -23.10 -6.38
N LEU A 321 -11.40 -22.73 -5.30
CA LEU A 321 -12.34 -21.61 -5.32
C LEU A 321 -11.60 -20.29 -5.55
N VAL A 322 -12.03 -19.51 -6.52
CA VAL A 322 -11.39 -18.23 -6.88
C VAL A 322 -12.16 -17.07 -6.31
N ILE A 323 -11.43 -16.16 -5.66
CA ILE A 323 -11.96 -14.90 -5.19
C ILE A 323 -11.11 -13.78 -5.78
N THR A 324 -11.79 -12.87 -6.45
CA THR A 324 -11.14 -11.72 -7.08
C THR A 324 -11.27 -10.46 -6.24
N TYR A 325 -10.21 -9.67 -6.18
CA TYR A 325 -10.24 -8.33 -5.61
C TYR A 325 -9.72 -7.30 -6.63
N GLY A 326 -10.17 -6.06 -6.51
CA GLY A 326 -9.75 -4.96 -7.38
C GLY A 326 -8.32 -4.50 -7.10
N HIS A 327 -7.69 -3.85 -8.07
CA HIS A 327 -6.34 -3.30 -7.86
C HIS A 327 -6.32 -2.20 -6.79
N MET A 328 -5.23 -2.14 -6.03
CA MET A 328 -5.00 -1.13 -4.99
C MET A 328 -3.86 -0.20 -5.40
N GLY A 329 -4.16 1.09 -5.50
CA GLY A 329 -3.19 2.18 -5.67
C GLY A 329 -3.03 2.99 -4.39
N VAL A 330 -2.01 3.85 -4.37
CA VAL A 330 -1.81 4.88 -3.35
C VAL A 330 -1.71 6.23 -4.06
N GLU A 331 -2.50 7.19 -3.61
CA GLU A 331 -2.50 8.56 -4.13
C GLU A 331 -1.11 9.19 -3.97
N GLY A 332 -0.62 9.84 -5.02
CA GLY A 332 0.69 10.50 -5.01
C GLY A 332 1.91 9.58 -5.04
N ALA A 333 1.77 8.26 -4.84
CA ALA A 333 2.89 7.31 -4.83
C ALA A 333 3.46 6.95 -6.22
N GLY A 334 2.92 7.53 -7.30
CA GLY A 334 3.34 7.26 -8.67
C GLY A 334 2.93 5.86 -9.16
N THR A 335 3.85 5.13 -9.77
CA THR A 335 3.58 3.82 -10.38
C THR A 335 3.89 2.66 -9.45
N PHE A 336 3.03 1.64 -9.44
CA PHE A 336 3.28 0.35 -8.77
C PHE A 336 4.08 -0.63 -9.64
N SER A 337 4.44 -0.21 -10.86
CA SER A 337 5.28 -1.03 -11.74
C SER A 337 6.69 -1.10 -11.19
N LYS A 338 7.07 -2.27 -10.66
CA LYS A 338 8.43 -2.57 -10.21
C LYS A 338 9.48 -2.23 -11.27
N SER A 339 9.17 -2.46 -12.55
CA SER A 339 10.07 -2.14 -13.66
C SER A 339 10.31 -0.64 -13.83
N LEU A 340 9.26 0.17 -13.70
CA LEU A 340 9.40 1.63 -13.77
C LEU A 340 10.16 2.16 -12.54
N MET A 341 9.92 1.60 -11.35
CA MET A 341 10.70 1.92 -10.15
C MET A 341 12.18 1.58 -10.33
N SER A 342 12.49 0.38 -10.85
CA SER A 342 13.86 -0.04 -11.14
C SER A 342 14.54 0.91 -12.13
N LYS A 343 13.86 1.32 -13.21
CA LYS A 343 14.37 2.33 -14.15
C LYS A 343 14.64 3.67 -13.45
N GLY A 344 13.78 4.08 -12.53
CA GLY A 344 13.97 5.29 -11.72
C GLY A 344 15.19 5.20 -10.81
N ILE A 345 15.44 4.05 -10.20
CA ILE A 345 16.63 3.79 -9.38
C ILE A 345 17.90 3.85 -10.24
N THR A 346 17.92 3.17 -11.40
CA THR A 346 19.06 3.20 -12.33
C THR A 346 19.36 4.62 -12.83
N LYS A 347 18.32 5.42 -13.09
CA LYS A 347 18.44 6.83 -13.48
C LYS A 347 18.70 7.78 -12.30
N LYS A 348 18.97 7.27 -11.08
CA LYS A 348 19.20 8.04 -9.85
C LYS A 348 18.05 8.99 -9.47
N LYS A 349 16.83 8.75 -9.96
CA LYS A 349 15.62 9.45 -9.50
C LYS A 349 15.25 9.04 -8.07
N TYR A 350 15.52 7.79 -7.73
CA TYR A 350 15.33 7.22 -6.39
C TYR A 350 16.66 6.70 -5.87
N SER A 351 16.90 6.88 -4.57
CA SER A 351 18.12 6.43 -3.88
C SER A 351 18.26 4.90 -3.81
N GLY A 352 17.15 4.16 -3.94
CA GLY A 352 17.10 2.71 -3.91
C GLY A 352 15.67 2.19 -3.71
N TRP A 353 15.52 0.88 -3.46
CA TRP A 353 14.19 0.27 -3.22
C TRP A 353 13.53 0.72 -1.91
N ASN A 354 14.32 1.17 -0.94
CA ASN A 354 13.86 1.73 0.33
C ASN A 354 13.76 3.26 0.31
N ASP A 355 13.72 3.87 -0.88
CA ASP A 355 13.53 5.31 -1.02
C ASP A 355 12.15 5.72 -0.50
N PRO A 356 12.04 6.74 0.39
CA PRO A 356 10.78 7.16 0.98
C PRO A 356 9.66 7.47 -0.02
N GLN A 357 9.99 7.86 -1.26
CA GLN A 357 8.99 8.13 -2.31
C GLN A 357 8.28 6.88 -2.82
N LEU A 358 8.93 5.71 -2.74
CA LEU A 358 8.39 4.48 -3.29
C LEU A 358 7.38 3.85 -2.33
N PRO A 359 6.26 3.28 -2.83
CA PRO A 359 5.28 2.57 -2.01
C PRO A 359 5.73 1.14 -1.64
N MET A 360 7.03 0.96 -1.41
CA MET A 360 7.66 -0.31 -1.05
C MET A 360 7.50 -0.58 0.45
N ILE A 361 7.36 -1.85 0.83
CA ILE A 361 7.30 -2.25 2.25
C ILE A 361 8.56 -1.81 2.99
N THR A 362 9.73 -1.98 2.36
CA THR A 362 11.02 -1.47 2.89
C THR A 362 11.06 0.05 3.05
N SER A 363 10.38 0.81 2.19
CA SER A 363 10.26 2.27 2.31
C SER A 363 9.39 2.65 3.51
N TYR A 364 8.22 2.03 3.67
CA TYR A 364 7.37 2.25 4.84
C TYR A 364 8.07 1.86 6.15
N ALA A 365 8.77 0.73 6.17
CA ALA A 365 9.58 0.31 7.32
C ALA A 365 10.69 1.34 7.64
N ARG A 366 11.42 1.83 6.63
CA ARG A 366 12.46 2.85 6.80
C ARG A 366 11.90 4.19 7.28
N ARG A 367 10.69 4.55 6.85
CA ARG A 367 9.97 5.75 7.29
C ARG A 367 9.49 5.66 8.74
N GLY A 368 9.38 4.45 9.32
CA GLY A 368 8.90 4.24 10.69
C GLY A 368 7.41 3.93 10.78
N PHE A 369 6.79 3.40 9.73
CA PHE A 369 5.46 2.81 9.85
C PHE A 369 5.54 1.53 10.69
N HIS A 370 4.50 1.27 11.46
CA HIS A 370 4.30 0.01 12.16
C HIS A 370 3.59 -0.97 11.22
N PRO A 371 4.00 -2.24 11.09
CA PRO A 371 3.41 -3.19 10.15
C PRO A 371 1.91 -3.41 10.37
N GLU A 372 1.47 -3.42 11.63
CA GLU A 372 0.04 -3.51 11.98
C GLU A 372 -0.82 -2.39 11.39
N SER A 373 -0.26 -1.21 11.08
CA SER A 373 -1.01 -0.13 10.43
C SER A 373 -1.44 -0.52 9.02
N ILE A 374 -0.52 -1.13 8.26
CA ILE A 374 -0.75 -1.61 6.90
C ILE A 374 -1.70 -2.81 6.92
N LYS A 375 -1.48 -3.74 7.85
CA LYS A 375 -2.32 -4.94 8.03
C LYS A 375 -3.77 -4.58 8.35
N LYS A 376 -4.01 -3.73 9.37
CA LYS A 376 -5.36 -3.29 9.75
C LYS A 376 -6.07 -2.59 8.59
N MET A 377 -5.38 -1.67 7.92
CA MET A 377 -5.93 -0.98 6.76
C MET A 377 -6.34 -1.95 5.64
N ILE A 378 -5.49 -2.92 5.30
CA ILE A 378 -5.79 -3.91 4.24
C ILE A 378 -6.95 -4.82 4.62
N ILE A 379 -7.02 -5.28 5.86
CA ILE A 379 -8.12 -6.14 6.34
C ILE A 379 -9.44 -5.37 6.35
N GLU A 380 -9.44 -4.12 6.81
CA GLU A 380 -10.65 -3.27 6.84
C GLU A 380 -11.15 -2.94 5.42
N ILE A 381 -10.24 -2.75 4.47
CA ILE A 381 -10.58 -2.63 3.04
C ILE A 381 -11.17 -3.94 2.49
N GLY A 382 -10.67 -5.10 2.92
CA GLY A 382 -11.20 -6.41 2.56
C GLY A 382 -11.06 -6.79 1.08
N LEU A 383 -12.06 -7.53 0.56
CA LEU A 383 -12.09 -8.12 -0.79
C LEU A 383 -12.89 -7.32 -1.81
N THR A 384 -12.89 -5.98 -1.73
CA THR A 384 -13.67 -5.17 -2.68
C THR A 384 -13.20 -5.40 -4.13
N GLY A 385 -14.17 -5.64 -5.04
CA GLY A 385 -13.91 -5.88 -6.46
C GLY A 385 -13.50 -4.62 -7.24
N GLY A 386 -13.94 -3.43 -6.81
CA GLY A 386 -13.59 -2.17 -7.46
C GLY A 386 -12.11 -1.79 -7.27
N LYS A 387 -11.57 -1.01 -8.21
CA LYS A 387 -10.25 -0.38 -8.05
C LYS A 387 -10.28 0.55 -6.85
N ILE A 388 -9.27 0.45 -6.00
CA ILE A 388 -9.14 1.22 -4.77
C ILE A 388 -7.95 2.15 -4.92
N ASN A 389 -8.12 3.39 -4.50
CA ASN A 389 -7.03 4.33 -4.35
C ASN A 389 -7.01 4.79 -2.90
N ILE A 390 -5.91 4.50 -2.21
CA ILE A 390 -5.75 4.82 -0.80
C ILE A 390 -5.00 6.13 -0.68
N SER A 391 -5.53 7.07 0.09
CA SER A 391 -4.78 8.29 0.44
C SER A 391 -3.69 7.97 1.46
N GLU A 392 -2.55 8.66 1.38
CA GLU A 392 -1.50 8.48 2.40
C GLU A 392 -1.95 8.91 3.78
N ASP A 393 -2.89 9.86 3.88
CA ASP A 393 -3.48 10.31 5.14
C ASP A 393 -4.28 9.20 5.83
N MET A 394 -4.94 8.33 5.05
CA MET A 394 -5.63 7.15 5.58
C MET A 394 -4.61 6.23 6.27
N LEU A 395 -3.56 5.83 5.55
CA LEU A 395 -2.51 4.96 6.11
C LEU A 395 -1.81 5.61 7.31
N SER A 396 -1.55 6.92 7.23
CA SER A 396 -0.96 7.71 8.31
C SER A 396 -1.84 7.73 9.56
N SER A 397 -3.17 7.76 9.38
CA SER A 397 -4.12 7.70 10.49
C SER A 397 -4.10 6.36 11.22
N TYR A 398 -3.99 5.23 10.48
CA TYR A 398 -3.78 3.92 11.11
C TYR A 398 -2.47 3.86 11.87
N ASN A 399 -1.40 4.39 11.27
CA ASN A 399 -0.09 4.36 11.89
C ASN A 399 -0.04 5.21 13.17
N LYS A 400 -0.55 6.44 13.11
CA LYS A 400 -0.64 7.35 14.25
C LYS A 400 -1.36 6.73 15.45
N LYS A 401 -2.49 6.06 15.23
CA LYS A 401 -3.24 5.37 16.30
C LYS A 401 -2.42 4.30 17.03
N ILE A 402 -1.39 3.75 16.38
CA ILE A 402 -0.53 2.71 16.94
C ILE A 402 0.68 3.34 17.63
N ILE A 403 1.33 4.32 17.00
CA ILE A 403 2.65 4.80 17.46
C ILE A 403 2.58 6.03 18.38
N ASP A 404 1.49 6.81 18.38
CA ASP A 404 1.45 8.12 19.08
C ASP A 404 1.70 7.98 20.59
N HIS A 405 1.05 7.01 21.24
CA HIS A 405 1.15 6.80 22.69
C HIS A 405 2.57 6.48 23.17
N ASP A 406 3.37 5.81 22.32
CA ASP A 406 4.70 5.30 22.67
C ASP A 406 5.84 6.11 22.05
N ALA A 407 5.51 7.11 21.21
CA ALA A 407 6.49 7.96 20.55
C ALA A 407 6.91 9.14 21.45
N LYS A 408 8.16 9.13 21.91
CA LYS A 408 8.75 10.30 22.58
C LYS A 408 8.72 11.53 21.66
N ARG A 409 8.51 12.70 22.26
CA ARG A 409 8.37 13.98 21.58
C ARG A 409 9.63 14.81 21.74
N TYR A 410 10.15 15.28 20.61
CA TYR A 410 11.34 16.12 20.57
C TYR A 410 11.08 17.42 19.82
N PHE A 411 11.81 18.47 20.18
CA PHE A 411 11.82 19.73 19.45
C PHE A 411 12.79 19.68 18.27
N PHE A 412 12.24 19.95 17.09
CA PHE A 412 12.99 20.14 15.85
C PHE A 412 12.61 21.48 15.22
N VAL A 413 13.63 22.24 14.83
CA VAL A 413 13.49 23.57 14.26
C VAL A 413 14.15 23.59 12.87
N LYS A 414 13.30 23.50 11.84
CA LYS A 414 13.69 23.77 10.44
C LYS A 414 13.96 25.25 10.24
N ASN A 415 14.79 25.59 9.26
CA ASN A 415 15.06 26.99 8.85
C ASN A 415 15.26 27.92 10.05
N HIS A 416 16.10 27.48 11.00
CA HIS A 416 16.19 28.11 12.32
C HIS A 416 16.74 29.55 12.25
N GLN A 417 16.30 30.37 13.19
CA GLN A 417 16.85 31.68 13.49
C GLN A 417 17.21 31.74 14.97
N ARG A 418 18.39 32.28 15.28
CA ARG A 418 18.84 32.49 16.66
C ARG A 418 18.17 33.71 17.27
N HIS A 419 17.68 33.57 18.49
CA HIS A 419 17.16 34.66 19.32
C HIS A 419 17.86 34.66 20.67
N LEU A 420 18.33 35.83 21.09
CA LEU A 420 18.89 36.03 22.43
C LEU A 420 17.76 36.11 23.45
N MET A 421 17.96 35.51 24.61
CA MET A 421 17.11 35.63 25.79
C MET A 421 18.01 36.05 26.96
N LYS A 422 18.18 37.36 27.14
CA LYS A 422 19.03 37.90 28.21
C LYS A 422 18.50 37.44 29.58
N ASP A 423 19.44 37.20 30.49
CA ASP A 423 19.16 36.86 31.90
C ASP A 423 18.41 35.52 32.10
N VAL A 424 18.42 34.65 31.08
CA VAL A 424 17.80 33.33 31.15
C VAL A 424 18.89 32.26 31.10
N ASN A 425 19.18 31.67 32.26
CA ASN A 425 20.04 30.50 32.38
C ASN A 425 19.41 29.50 33.35
N GLN A 426 18.66 28.53 32.84
CA GLN A 426 17.95 27.57 33.68
C GLN A 426 17.83 26.19 33.02
N GLU A 427 17.84 25.15 33.86
CA GLU A 427 17.48 23.80 33.47
C GLU A 427 15.97 23.64 33.62
N ILE A 428 15.30 23.11 32.59
CA ILE A 428 13.88 22.76 32.65
C ILE A 428 13.68 21.27 32.45
N THR A 429 12.69 20.73 33.13
CA THR A 429 12.26 19.34 32.97
C THR A 429 11.03 19.30 32.07
N VAL A 430 11.11 18.51 31.00
CA VAL A 430 10.07 18.39 29.98
C VAL A 430 9.64 16.93 29.86
N PRO A 431 8.33 16.61 29.93
CA PRO A 431 7.86 15.25 29.74
C PRO A 431 8.16 14.75 28.33
N ASN A 432 8.56 13.48 28.19
CA ASN A 432 8.82 12.89 26.87
C ASN A 432 7.52 12.65 26.08
N HIS A 433 6.38 12.55 26.75
CA HIS A 433 5.06 12.49 26.13
C HIS A 433 4.01 13.15 27.05
N PRO A 434 3.08 13.95 26.52
CA PRO A 434 2.16 14.75 27.35
C PRO A 434 1.15 13.91 28.14
N THR A 435 0.84 12.70 27.68
CA THR A 435 -0.17 11.83 28.32
C THR A 435 0.37 10.47 28.73
N ASN A 436 1.66 10.19 28.49
CA ASN A 436 2.26 8.89 28.84
C ASN A 436 3.48 9.11 29.75
N PRO A 437 3.31 9.09 31.08
CA PRO A 437 4.38 9.35 32.03
C PRO A 437 5.43 8.22 32.08
N THR A 438 5.11 7.02 31.59
CA THR A 438 6.04 5.86 31.59
C THR A 438 7.26 6.08 30.70
N LEU A 439 7.16 6.99 29.72
CA LEU A 439 8.28 7.38 28.86
C LEU A 439 9.27 8.33 29.55
N GLY A 440 8.98 8.75 30.78
CA GLY A 440 9.81 9.60 31.60
C GLY A 440 9.91 11.03 31.08
N GLU A 441 10.94 11.72 31.56
CA GLU A 441 11.17 13.14 31.30
C GLU A 441 12.58 13.36 30.76
N ARG A 442 12.83 14.55 30.22
CA ARG A 442 14.15 14.99 29.76
C ARG A 442 14.44 16.39 30.27
N LYS A 443 15.72 16.65 30.51
CA LYS A 443 16.22 17.95 30.95
C LYS A 443 16.72 18.75 29.76
N ILE A 444 16.33 20.02 29.66
CA ILE A 444 16.78 20.96 28.63
C ILE A 444 17.43 22.16 29.32
N ASN A 445 18.69 22.43 28.99
CA ASN A 445 19.43 23.58 29.53
C ASN A 445 19.25 24.80 28.63
N VAL A 446 18.55 25.83 29.10
CA VAL A 446 18.34 27.09 28.37
C VAL A 446 19.46 28.07 28.70
N LYS A 447 20.36 28.33 27.75
CA LYS A 447 21.59 29.12 27.98
C LYS A 447 21.59 30.45 27.22
N GLY A 448 20.73 31.38 27.64
CA GLY A 448 20.71 32.76 27.14
C GLY A 448 20.31 32.93 25.67
N LYS A 449 19.97 31.85 24.97
CA LYS A 449 19.55 31.86 23.57
C LYS A 449 18.64 30.68 23.26
N VAL A 450 17.80 30.89 22.26
CA VAL A 450 16.95 29.86 21.67
C VAL A 450 16.94 29.99 20.15
N TYR A 451 16.59 28.90 19.48
CA TYR A 451 16.38 28.84 18.05
C TYR A 451 14.92 28.51 17.79
N ILE A 452 14.28 29.29 16.93
CA ILE A 452 12.90 29.10 16.47
C ILE A 452 12.86 29.17 14.94
N SER A 453 11.78 28.68 14.33
CA SER A 453 11.70 28.67 12.87
C SER A 453 11.48 30.09 12.34
N LYS A 454 12.09 30.43 11.18
CA LYS A 454 11.84 31.72 10.50
C LYS A 454 10.35 31.96 10.23
N ASP A 455 9.61 30.90 9.92
CA ASP A 455 8.16 30.95 9.70
C ASP A 455 7.46 31.47 10.98
N ASP A 456 7.77 30.86 12.13
CA ASP A 456 7.21 31.28 13.43
C ASP A 456 7.64 32.71 13.81
N VAL A 457 8.87 33.14 13.48
CA VAL A 457 9.32 34.54 13.69
C VAL A 457 8.44 35.54 12.96
N GLN A 458 7.99 35.20 11.74
CA GLN A 458 7.16 36.09 10.95
C GLN A 458 5.76 36.26 11.56
N PHE A 459 5.24 35.20 12.21
CA PHE A 459 4.02 35.28 13.01
C PHE A 459 4.23 36.08 14.29
N LEU A 460 5.38 35.92 14.98
CA LEU A 460 5.67 36.63 16.22
C LEU A 460 5.65 38.16 16.08
N LYS A 461 5.98 38.68 14.90
CA LYS A 461 5.89 40.12 14.63
C LYS A 461 4.47 40.69 14.70
N LYS A 462 3.45 39.83 14.65
CA LYS A 462 2.03 40.20 14.61
C LYS A 462 1.30 39.91 15.92
N THR A 463 2.01 39.41 16.93
CA THR A 463 1.41 38.93 18.20
C THR A 463 2.07 39.60 19.40
N VAL A 464 1.29 39.85 20.45
CA VAL A 464 1.79 40.46 21.69
C VAL A 464 2.71 39.49 22.47
N ASP A 465 2.25 38.26 22.67
CA ASP A 465 2.95 37.19 23.40
C ASP A 465 2.82 35.85 22.65
N CYS A 466 3.80 34.96 22.82
CA CYS A 466 3.73 33.56 22.40
C CYS A 466 4.22 32.63 23.49
N ARG A 467 3.91 31.33 23.38
CA ARG A 467 4.41 30.30 24.29
C ARG A 467 5.53 29.51 23.63
N LEU A 468 6.71 29.53 24.23
CA LEU A 468 7.71 28.48 24.01
C LEU A 468 7.21 27.22 24.74
N ILE A 469 6.95 26.16 23.97
CA ILE A 469 6.35 24.91 24.49
C ILE A 469 7.16 24.40 25.68
N ASP A 470 6.46 24.03 26.76
CA ASP A 470 7.00 23.54 28.03
C ASP A 470 8.02 24.45 28.73
N PHE A 471 8.06 25.74 28.35
CA PHE A 471 8.99 26.71 28.92
C PHE A 471 8.31 27.94 29.48
N ALA A 472 8.11 28.98 28.67
CA ALA A 472 7.64 30.27 29.12
C ALA A 472 6.90 31.04 28.03
N ASN A 473 6.08 32.00 28.46
CA ASN A 473 5.54 33.00 27.56
C ASN A 473 6.63 34.03 27.26
N VAL A 474 6.81 34.39 25.98
CA VAL A 474 7.82 35.33 25.52
C VAL A 474 7.23 36.34 24.53
N LYS A 475 7.90 37.49 24.42
CA LYS A 475 7.61 38.53 23.43
C LYS A 475 8.85 38.89 22.64
N LEU A 476 8.65 39.25 21.37
CA LEU A 476 9.71 39.74 20.51
C LEU A 476 9.95 41.22 20.82
N VAL A 477 11.12 41.55 21.35
CA VAL A 477 11.47 42.94 21.71
C VAL A 477 12.10 43.66 20.51
N LYS A 478 13.02 42.99 19.83
CA LYS A 478 13.61 43.45 18.57
C LYS A 478 14.07 42.25 17.76
N LYS A 479 14.51 42.49 16.52
CA LYS A 479 14.99 41.43 15.62
C LYS A 479 16.09 40.62 16.31
N GLY A 480 15.81 39.34 16.55
CA GLY A 480 16.76 38.42 17.19
C GLY A 480 16.82 38.48 18.72
N GLU A 481 15.87 39.14 19.40
CA GLU A 481 15.82 39.21 20.87
C GLU A 481 14.41 38.92 21.39
N LEU A 482 14.29 37.90 22.23
CA LEU A 482 13.07 37.51 22.94
C LEU A 482 13.24 37.83 24.43
N LYS A 483 12.17 38.30 25.09
CA LYS A 483 12.13 38.51 26.54
C LYS A 483 10.97 37.73 27.14
N LEU A 484 11.14 37.24 28.37
CA LEU A 484 10.04 36.64 29.13
C LEU A 484 8.90 37.66 29.26
N SER A 485 7.68 37.21 28.99
CA SER A 485 6.49 38.03 29.17
C SER A 485 6.15 38.14 30.66
N THR A 486 5.60 39.27 31.07
CA THR A 486 5.03 39.45 32.42
C THR A 486 3.71 38.68 32.58
N ARG A 487 3.07 38.29 31.47
CA ARG A 487 1.83 37.52 31.45
C ARG A 487 2.16 36.05 31.22
N GLN A 488 2.23 35.26 32.29
CA GLN A 488 2.54 33.82 32.19
C GLN A 488 1.30 32.91 32.06
N GLU A 489 0.09 33.47 32.19
CA GLU A 489 -1.15 32.74 31.95
C GLU A 489 -1.20 32.12 30.55
N ILE A 490 -1.60 30.85 30.48
CA ILE A 490 -1.68 30.12 29.21
C ILE A 490 -3.08 30.32 28.62
N LYS A 491 -3.20 31.24 27.66
CA LYS A 491 -4.44 31.44 26.89
C LYS A 491 -4.58 30.38 25.79
N LYS A 492 -5.81 29.92 25.56
CA LYS A 492 -6.12 28.90 24.53
C LYS A 492 -5.75 29.37 23.11
N GLU A 493 -5.96 30.66 22.84
CA GLU A 493 -5.64 31.37 21.59
C GLU A 493 -4.13 31.56 21.36
N MET A 494 -3.30 31.34 22.39
CA MET A 494 -1.88 31.71 22.34
C MET A 494 -1.10 30.76 21.43
N GLN A 495 -0.33 31.33 20.51
CA GLN A 495 0.52 30.57 19.62
C GLN A 495 1.61 29.83 20.41
N LYS A 496 1.64 28.50 20.27
CA LYS A 496 2.65 27.62 20.85
C LYS A 496 3.72 27.28 19.83
N ILE A 497 4.98 27.49 20.17
CA ILE A 497 6.12 27.35 19.25
C ILE A 497 7.14 26.36 19.84
N GLN A 498 7.59 25.41 19.03
CA GLN A 498 8.72 24.55 19.35
C GLN A 498 10.04 25.29 19.14
N TRP A 499 11.02 24.99 19.97
CA TRP A 499 12.27 25.72 20.05
C TRP A 499 13.39 24.79 20.50
N VAL A 500 14.64 25.17 20.26
CA VAL A 500 15.81 24.47 20.82
C VAL A 500 16.78 25.49 21.43
N SER A 501 17.43 25.14 22.54
CA SER A 501 18.42 26.01 23.22
C SER A 501 19.80 25.85 22.59
N SER A 502 20.36 24.64 22.72
CA SER A 502 21.46 24.10 21.93
C SER A 502 20.92 22.88 21.19
N GLY A 503 21.16 22.83 19.88
CA GLY A 503 20.62 21.77 19.05
C GLY A 503 21.69 21.21 18.13
N GLU A 504 21.56 19.93 17.80
CA GLU A 504 22.40 19.23 16.85
C GLU A 504 21.90 19.45 15.43
N LYS A 505 22.84 19.66 14.51
CA LYS A 505 22.50 19.77 13.09
C LYS A 505 22.00 18.42 12.60
N CYS A 506 20.82 18.41 12.01
CA CYS A 506 20.25 17.19 11.46
C CYS A 506 19.57 17.42 10.11
N GLU A 507 19.35 16.31 9.42
CA GLU A 507 18.61 16.25 8.17
C GLU A 507 17.39 15.36 8.33
N VAL A 508 16.23 15.83 7.85
CA VAL A 508 15.01 15.03 7.78
C VAL A 508 14.71 14.75 6.31
N ILE A 509 14.87 13.50 5.90
CA ILE A 509 14.53 13.03 4.56
C ILE A 509 13.02 12.91 4.46
N ASN A 510 12.42 13.74 3.62
CA ASN A 510 11.03 13.61 3.20
C ASN A 510 10.99 13.04 1.78
N LYS A 511 9.79 12.72 1.28
CA LYS A 511 9.58 12.23 -0.09
C LYS A 511 10.13 13.18 -1.14
N GLU A 512 9.85 14.47 -1.01
CA GLU A 512 10.18 15.45 -2.05
C GLU A 512 11.54 16.12 -1.85
N LYS A 513 12.03 16.18 -0.60
CA LYS A 513 13.19 16.98 -0.23
C LYS A 513 13.82 16.55 1.09
N VAL A 514 15.07 16.95 1.26
CA VAL A 514 15.76 16.89 2.56
C VAL A 514 15.59 18.24 3.28
N VAL A 515 15.07 18.21 4.50
CA VAL A 515 14.89 19.40 5.34
C VAL A 515 16.00 19.45 6.38
N LYS A 516 16.81 20.51 6.35
CA LYS A 516 17.87 20.73 7.34
C LYS A 516 17.34 21.55 8.52
N GLY A 517 17.83 21.27 9.72
CA GLY A 517 17.45 22.00 10.92
C GLY A 517 18.31 21.67 12.13
N LEU A 518 17.83 22.12 13.29
CA LEU A 518 18.38 21.76 14.60
C LEU A 518 17.37 20.91 15.36
N VAL A 519 17.85 19.86 16.01
CA VAL A 519 17.08 19.03 16.93
C VAL A 519 17.71 19.10 18.32
N GLU A 520 16.91 19.03 19.38
CA GLU A 520 17.44 19.02 20.74
C GLU A 520 18.40 17.84 21.00
N GLU A 521 19.45 18.07 21.79
CA GLU A 521 20.53 17.11 22.06
C GLU A 521 20.06 15.80 22.73
N SER A 522 18.94 15.85 23.46
CA SER A 522 18.35 14.70 24.15
C SER A 522 18.03 13.54 23.19
N VAL A 523 17.81 13.83 21.91
CA VAL A 523 17.58 12.82 20.86
C VAL A 523 18.78 11.92 20.60
N LEU A 524 20.00 12.37 20.93
CA LEU A 524 21.23 11.59 20.68
C LEU A 524 21.29 10.27 21.46
N LYS A 525 20.53 10.18 22.56
CA LYS A 525 20.39 8.98 23.38
C LYS A 525 19.56 7.89 22.69
N GLU A 526 18.74 8.25 21.71
CA GLU A 526 17.88 7.31 21.00
C GLU A 526 18.67 6.35 20.10
N LYS A 527 18.12 5.16 19.89
CA LYS A 527 18.72 4.12 19.04
C LYS A 527 18.32 4.34 17.58
N ILE A 528 19.20 3.94 16.65
CA ILE A 528 18.83 3.91 15.22
C ILE A 528 17.61 2.99 15.08
N GLY A 529 16.60 3.47 14.36
CA GLY A 529 15.32 2.78 14.21
C GLY A 529 14.21 3.27 15.14
N THR A 530 14.53 4.02 16.20
CA THR A 530 13.49 4.60 17.07
C THR A 530 12.58 5.53 16.25
N VAL A 531 11.27 5.33 16.41
CA VAL A 531 10.23 6.23 15.91
C VAL A 531 9.88 7.23 17.01
N MET A 532 9.76 8.49 16.64
CA MET A 532 9.52 9.61 17.56
C MET A 532 8.69 10.69 16.87
N GLN A 533 8.20 11.65 17.64
CA GLN A 533 7.47 12.79 17.09
C GLN A 533 8.32 14.06 17.22
N PHE A 534 8.52 14.74 16.10
CA PHE A 534 8.97 16.13 16.11
C PHE A 534 7.76 17.03 16.31
N VAL A 535 7.71 17.72 17.44
CA VAL A 535 6.57 18.55 17.85
C VAL A 535 6.26 19.60 16.78
N ARG A 536 4.98 19.71 16.40
CA ARG A 536 4.48 20.57 15.31
C ARG A 536 5.08 20.30 13.91
N TYR A 537 5.81 19.20 13.74
CA TYR A 537 6.38 18.80 12.45
C TYR A 537 5.81 17.46 11.95
N GLY A 538 5.84 16.43 12.79
CA GLY A 538 5.29 15.10 12.50
C GLY A 538 6.16 13.96 13.04
N PHE A 539 5.76 12.73 12.75
CA PHE A 539 6.49 11.52 13.12
C PHE A 539 7.70 11.29 12.21
N VAL A 540 8.80 10.87 12.83
CA VAL A 540 10.07 10.60 12.16
C VAL A 540 10.71 9.35 12.75
N ARG A 541 11.56 8.69 11.97
CA ARG A 541 12.42 7.59 12.43
C ARG A 541 13.88 7.98 12.35
N LEU A 542 14.65 7.73 13.40
CA LEU A 542 16.11 7.94 13.39
C LEU A 542 16.77 6.93 12.44
N ASP A 543 17.37 7.42 11.35
CA ASP A 543 17.98 6.58 10.29
C ASP A 543 19.49 6.42 10.48
N LYS A 544 20.18 7.50 10.85
CA LYS A 544 21.64 7.54 11.05
C LYS A 544 22.01 8.54 12.14
N LYS A 545 23.09 8.27 12.87
CA LYS A 545 23.65 9.22 13.87
C LYS A 545 24.73 10.16 13.30
N LYS A 546 25.43 9.77 12.22
CA LYS A 546 26.50 10.58 11.60
C LYS A 546 26.45 10.47 10.06
N PRO A 547 26.12 11.56 9.33
CA PRO A 547 25.43 12.74 9.84
C PRO A 547 24.10 12.34 10.52
N LEU A 548 23.59 13.16 11.44
CA LEU A 548 22.33 12.88 12.13
C LEU A 548 21.17 13.02 11.12
N THR A 549 20.52 11.90 10.82
CA THR A 549 19.52 11.82 9.76
C THR A 549 18.28 11.10 10.25
N PHE A 550 17.12 11.69 9.97
CA PHE A 550 15.80 11.14 10.23
C PHE A 550 15.05 10.93 8.92
N VAL A 551 14.11 9.99 8.89
CA VAL A 551 13.17 9.84 7.77
C VAL A 551 11.76 10.21 8.24
N PHE A 552 11.08 11.06 7.48
CA PHE A 552 9.72 11.48 7.77
C PHE A 552 8.71 10.37 7.48
N ALA A 553 7.84 10.08 8.47
CA ALA A 553 6.72 9.16 8.32
C ALA A 553 5.50 9.91 7.78
N HIS A 554 4.85 10.68 8.64
CA HIS A 554 3.63 11.44 8.39
C HIS A 554 3.43 12.47 9.52
N LYS A 555 2.41 13.32 9.41
CA LYS A 555 2.07 14.32 10.44
C LYS A 555 1.35 13.71 11.64
#